data_AF-A0A1V2ZE40-F1
#
_entry.id   AF-A0A1V2ZE40-F1
#
_cell.length_a   1.000
_cell.length_b   1.000
_cell.length_c   1.000
_cell.angle_alpha   90.00
_cell.angle_beta   90.00
_cell.angle_gamma   90.00
#
_symmetry.space_group_name_H-M   'P 1'
#
loop_
_entity.id
_entity.type
_entity.pdbx_description
1 polymer ?
#
loop_
_entity_poly.entity_id
_entity_poly.type
_entity_poly.pdbx_seq_one_letter_code
_entity_poly.pdbx_strand_id
1 'polypeptide(L)'
;MSRTERSGPADRRRGGLRAAVTAATGCALVGGLLGGGALALPAAAAGEAPRTTLDNTLLHGGATNGGVTTVSAWLRAGEVLQVDLHPLKGGSGSGEGESGGGTAAVTGPDGTVLDAQVFPRGAPPSTTAGGSFVADATGVFRVSVTDDDVAAPVNLVWSIGVSSAAGEAIAGRVWSTSYGIQSGARESYPRAEDRRSTFTLHAVTETGARYDMTLRDYDGVASTLQATNKGNVRVGSSDPSYLSVPMPQSIEAGGVGAQYLQPSGRTGVEGLQTYKLFLDPPAADLPASIAPAYAAPTIADLAYRRSGSGSNAGSLTGVLGTQPGTVGVDIDADGDGRWDGERDVHLSEIVAAPGPFAVAWDGLDGRGDAVDTAGTDVRFRAAIGRTNEFHFTRVDAESSVGGVSIVRSTGGGGDPAAIHWDDSLLEDSNSERYSVTSRVSSGAEGVDSGGGVHRWRSDDTDQDRAPNANDSVHGPTATCAPSTTGPTERTGRRPRPPSVP
;
A
#
# COMPACT_ATOMS: atom_id res chain seq x y z
N MET A 1 -34.70 -18.08 55.05
CA MET A 1 -35.21 -16.77 54.57
C MET A 1 -35.04 -16.77 53.05
N SER A 2 -36.02 -17.35 52.35
CA SER A 2 -37.05 -16.64 51.55
C SER A 2 -36.45 -16.19 50.20
N ARG A 3 -36.93 -16.61 49.03
CA ARG A 3 -38.16 -17.31 48.66
C ARG A 3 -38.00 -17.85 47.23
N THR A 4 -38.57 -19.03 47.02
CA THR A 4 -38.69 -19.79 45.78
C THR A 4 -39.89 -19.33 44.93
N GLU A 5 -39.88 -19.75 43.65
CA GLU A 5 -41.01 -20.02 42.74
C GLU A 5 -41.81 -18.88 42.09
N ARG A 6 -41.99 -18.97 40.76
CA ARG A 6 -43.25 -19.39 40.06
C ARG A 6 -43.17 -19.00 38.56
N SER A 7 -43.13 -19.95 37.61
CA SER A 7 -44.22 -20.74 37.01
C SER A 7 -45.00 -20.01 35.90
N GLY A 8 -44.98 -20.60 34.70
CA GLY A 8 -46.22 -20.90 33.96
C GLY A 8 -46.55 -20.07 32.71
N PRO A 9 -46.74 -20.72 31.54
CA PRO A 9 -47.15 -20.10 30.27
C PRO A 9 -48.67 -20.16 30.03
N ALA A 10 -49.20 -19.30 29.16
CA ALA A 10 -50.49 -19.50 28.49
C ALA A 10 -50.64 -18.60 27.24
N ASP A 11 -50.49 -19.22 26.08
CA ASP A 11 -51.55 -19.38 25.07
C ASP A 11 -52.58 -18.23 24.90
N ARG A 12 -52.63 -17.61 23.70
CA ARG A 12 -53.90 -17.41 22.97
C ARG A 12 -53.73 -16.91 21.53
N ARG A 13 -54.24 -17.79 20.66
CA ARG A 13 -54.73 -17.69 19.28
C ARG A 13 -55.39 -16.38 18.81
N ARG A 14 -55.50 -16.34 17.47
CA ARG A 14 -56.41 -15.62 16.54
C ARG A 14 -55.73 -14.41 15.93
N GLY A 15 -55.60 -14.27 14.60
CA GLY A 15 -56.48 -14.59 13.48
C GLY A 15 -56.26 -13.41 12.52
N GLY A 16 -55.81 -13.59 11.29
CA GLY A 16 -56.66 -13.92 10.15
C GLY A 16 -56.56 -12.79 9.11
N LEU A 17 -56.69 -13.17 7.83
CA LEU A 17 -56.98 -12.34 6.64
C LEU A 17 -55.88 -11.36 6.18
N ARG A 18 -55.18 -11.65 5.07
CA ARG A 18 -55.58 -11.37 3.67
C ARG A 18 -56.11 -9.94 3.45
N ALA A 19 -55.31 -9.10 2.79
CA ALA A 19 -55.75 -8.34 1.62
C ALA A 19 -54.53 -7.69 0.92
N ALA A 20 -54.33 -8.06 -0.33
CA ALA A 20 -53.59 -7.28 -1.29
C ALA A 20 -54.48 -6.11 -1.74
N VAL A 21 -53.94 -4.90 -1.81
CA VAL A 21 -54.50 -3.79 -2.60
C VAL A 21 -53.37 -3.05 -3.30
N THR A 22 -53.41 -3.14 -4.62
CA THR A 22 -52.72 -2.32 -5.62
C THR A 22 -53.35 -0.92 -5.76
N ALA A 23 -52.55 -0.01 -6.35
CA ALA A 23 -52.91 1.32 -6.89
C ALA A 23 -52.94 2.46 -5.86
N ALA A 24 -52.56 3.71 -6.16
CA ALA A 24 -52.45 4.37 -7.45
C ALA A 24 -51.48 5.57 -7.39
N THR A 25 -50.94 5.88 -8.55
CA THR A 25 -50.32 7.14 -8.98
C THR A 25 -51.17 8.36 -8.59
N GLY A 26 -50.52 9.39 -8.02
CA GLY A 26 -51.14 10.68 -7.73
C GLY A 26 -50.16 11.82 -7.90
N CYS A 27 -50.04 12.35 -9.13
CA CYS A 27 -49.43 13.64 -9.41
C CYS A 27 -50.29 14.75 -8.81
N ALA A 28 -49.80 15.43 -7.77
CA ALA A 28 -50.31 16.72 -7.33
C ALA A 28 -49.44 17.84 -7.91
N LEU A 29 -49.92 18.44 -9.00
CA LEU A 29 -49.48 19.74 -9.50
C LEU A 29 -50.03 20.80 -8.54
N VAL A 30 -49.17 21.36 -7.69
CA VAL A 30 -49.47 22.57 -6.92
C VAL A 30 -48.76 23.74 -7.61
N GLY A 31 -49.53 24.50 -8.38
CA GLY A 31 -49.15 25.82 -8.84
C GLY A 31 -49.22 26.80 -7.68
N GLY A 32 -48.11 27.44 -7.36
CA GLY A 32 -48.01 28.40 -6.27
C GLY A 32 -46.88 29.41 -6.49
N LEU A 33 -47.29 30.64 -6.79
CA LEU A 33 -46.62 31.93 -6.60
C LEU A 33 -45.14 32.10 -7.01
N LEU A 34 -44.99 32.90 -8.07
CA LEU A 34 -43.80 33.69 -8.40
C LEU A 34 -43.49 34.69 -7.28
N GLY A 35 -42.53 34.35 -6.42
CA GLY A 35 -41.84 35.28 -5.52
C GLY A 35 -40.34 35.19 -5.79
N GLY A 36 -39.77 36.25 -6.37
CA GLY A 36 -38.36 36.34 -6.78
C GLY A 36 -37.37 36.41 -5.62
N GLY A 37 -37.25 35.32 -4.86
CA GLY A 37 -36.13 35.10 -3.96
C GLY A 37 -35.03 34.38 -4.70
N ALA A 38 -33.94 35.07 -5.03
CA ALA A 38 -32.70 34.43 -5.44
C ALA A 38 -32.22 33.56 -4.28
N LEU A 39 -32.55 32.27 -4.31
CA LEU A 39 -31.94 31.27 -3.44
C LEU A 39 -30.47 31.22 -3.84
N ALA A 40 -29.64 31.94 -3.09
CA ALA A 40 -28.20 31.74 -3.13
C ALA A 40 -27.96 30.27 -2.76
N LEU A 41 -27.69 29.45 -3.78
CA LEU A 41 -27.18 28.11 -3.55
C LEU A 41 -25.94 28.28 -2.66
N PRO A 42 -25.81 27.49 -1.59
CA PRO A 42 -24.61 27.54 -0.76
C PRO A 42 -23.41 27.35 -1.70
N ALA A 43 -22.51 28.34 -1.68
CA ALA A 43 -21.25 28.24 -2.42
C ALA A 43 -20.62 26.89 -2.05
N ALA A 44 -20.39 26.05 -3.06
CA ALA A 44 -19.64 24.82 -2.88
C ALA A 44 -18.35 25.18 -2.14
N ALA A 45 -18.07 24.47 -1.04
CA ALA A 45 -16.85 24.68 -0.29
C ALA A 45 -15.67 24.64 -1.26
N ALA A 46 -14.85 25.69 -1.27
CA ALA A 46 -13.63 25.70 -2.06
C ALA A 46 -12.83 24.44 -1.68
N GLY A 47 -12.47 23.64 -2.68
CA GLY A 47 -11.66 22.45 -2.46
C GLY A 47 -10.33 22.80 -1.79
N GLU A 48 -9.74 21.85 -1.08
CA GLU A 48 -8.39 21.98 -0.54
C GLU A 48 -7.41 22.31 -1.68
N ALA A 49 -6.42 23.16 -1.41
CA ALA A 49 -5.43 23.52 -2.41
C ALA A 49 -4.64 22.27 -2.84
N PRO A 50 -4.31 22.10 -4.14
CA PRO A 50 -3.48 20.99 -4.61
C PRO A 50 -2.17 20.88 -3.83
N ARG A 51 -1.82 19.67 -3.41
CA ARG A 51 -0.57 19.42 -2.69
C ARG A 51 0.59 19.35 -3.66
N THR A 52 1.69 19.99 -3.27
CA THR A 52 2.94 20.01 -4.06
C THR A 52 4.11 19.38 -3.31
N THR A 53 3.91 18.99 -2.06
CA THR A 53 4.91 18.40 -1.18
C THR A 53 4.24 17.48 -0.16
N LEU A 54 5.04 16.78 0.64
CA LEU A 54 4.60 16.16 1.88
C LEU A 54 4.98 17.07 3.04
N ASP A 55 3.99 17.48 3.83
CA ASP A 55 4.17 18.47 4.88
C ASP A 55 5.33 18.13 5.81
N ASN A 56 6.16 19.13 6.11
CA ASN A 56 7.30 19.01 7.04
C ASN A 56 8.34 17.94 6.65
N THR A 57 8.47 17.62 5.36
CA THR A 57 9.49 16.68 4.85
C THR A 57 10.48 17.32 3.89
N LEU A 58 11.69 16.77 3.87
CA LEU A 58 12.73 17.01 2.86
C LEU A 58 12.76 15.81 1.91
N LEU A 59 13.05 16.06 0.64
CA LEU A 59 13.20 15.06 -0.41
C LEU A 59 14.68 14.68 -0.59
N HIS A 60 14.95 13.39 -0.77
CA HIS A 60 16.29 12.88 -1.09
C HIS A 60 16.21 11.60 -1.95
N GLY A 61 17.36 11.02 -2.31
CA GLY A 61 17.43 9.83 -3.17
C GLY A 61 16.88 8.56 -2.50
N GLY A 62 17.26 8.31 -1.26
CA GLY A 62 16.75 7.20 -0.44
C GLY A 62 17.50 5.88 -0.71
N ALA A 63 17.95 5.24 0.37
CA ALA A 63 18.86 4.09 0.28
C ALA A 63 18.24 2.90 -0.47
N THR A 64 16.97 2.56 -0.20
CA THR A 64 16.29 1.45 -0.89
C THR A 64 16.00 1.73 -2.35
N ASN A 65 16.03 2.99 -2.78
CA ASN A 65 15.88 3.37 -4.18
C ASN A 65 17.22 3.36 -4.94
N GLY A 66 18.30 2.88 -4.32
CA GLY A 66 19.64 2.98 -4.89
C GLY A 66 20.14 4.43 -4.92
N GLY A 67 19.68 5.27 -3.99
CA GLY A 67 20.05 6.68 -3.89
C GLY A 67 19.35 7.59 -4.90
N VAL A 68 18.22 7.18 -5.50
CA VAL A 68 17.49 8.00 -6.48
C VAL A 68 15.98 8.01 -6.22
N THR A 69 15.40 9.17 -5.95
CA THR A 69 13.94 9.37 -5.96
C THR A 69 13.53 10.07 -7.25
N THR A 70 12.49 9.58 -7.91
CA THR A 70 11.91 10.22 -9.11
C THR A 70 10.45 10.60 -8.86
N VAL A 71 10.18 11.90 -8.77
CA VAL A 71 8.83 12.45 -8.76
C VAL A 71 8.39 12.71 -10.20
N SER A 72 7.25 12.16 -10.59
CA SER A 72 6.68 12.29 -11.92
C SER A 72 5.48 13.21 -11.90
N ALA A 73 5.29 13.97 -12.98
CA ALA A 73 4.13 14.83 -13.18
C ALA A 73 3.58 14.64 -14.60
N TRP A 74 2.27 14.50 -14.75
CA TRP A 74 1.63 14.46 -16.07
C TRP A 74 1.07 15.83 -16.43
N LEU A 75 1.40 16.30 -17.63
CA LEU A 75 0.99 17.60 -18.14
C LEU A 75 0.42 17.45 -19.55
N ARG A 76 -0.56 18.30 -19.88
CA ARG A 76 -0.98 18.58 -21.26
C ARG A 76 -0.14 19.69 -21.85
N ALA A 77 -0.03 19.72 -23.18
CA ALA A 77 0.58 20.84 -23.88
C ALA A 77 -0.05 22.19 -23.43
N GLY A 78 0.79 23.16 -23.08
CA GLY A 78 0.41 24.47 -22.55
C GLY A 78 0.23 24.55 -21.03
N GLU A 79 0.13 23.42 -20.32
CA GLU A 79 0.17 23.40 -18.85
C GLU A 79 1.60 23.69 -18.36
N VAL A 80 1.72 24.05 -17.08
CA VAL A 80 2.99 24.46 -16.48
C VAL A 80 3.37 23.50 -15.36
N LEU A 81 4.61 23.02 -15.40
CA LEU A 81 5.24 22.31 -14.29
C LEU A 81 5.95 23.34 -13.42
N GLN A 82 5.62 23.39 -12.13
CA GLN A 82 6.36 24.14 -11.13
C GLN A 82 7.25 23.19 -10.33
N VAL A 83 8.54 23.51 -10.23
CA VAL A 83 9.51 22.80 -9.39
C VAL A 83 10.29 23.81 -8.58
N ASP A 84 10.40 23.60 -7.29
CA ASP A 84 11.32 24.31 -6.40
C ASP A 84 12.02 23.27 -5.52
N LEU A 85 13.34 23.21 -5.65
CA LEU A 85 14.21 22.33 -4.87
C LEU A 85 15.39 23.14 -4.33
N HIS A 86 15.61 23.11 -3.02
CA HIS A 86 16.75 23.77 -2.41
C HIS A 86 17.10 23.16 -1.04
N PRO A 87 18.36 23.24 -0.59
CA PRO A 87 18.72 22.86 0.77
C PRO A 87 17.95 23.70 1.79
N LEU A 88 17.56 23.08 2.91
CA LEU A 88 16.90 23.78 4.01
C LEU A 88 17.84 24.81 4.67
N LYS A 89 19.10 24.42 4.88
CA LYS A 89 20.17 25.26 5.44
C LYS A 89 21.54 24.80 4.95
N GLY A 90 22.50 25.73 4.94
CA GLY A 90 23.90 25.43 4.63
C GLY A 90 24.66 24.92 5.86
N GLY A 91 25.83 24.34 5.65
CA GLY A 91 26.66 23.86 6.75
C GLY A 91 27.77 22.91 6.33
N SER A 92 28.01 21.89 7.14
CA SER A 92 29.02 20.86 6.92
C SER A 92 28.53 19.68 6.05
N GLY A 93 27.21 19.59 5.87
CA GLY A 93 26.52 18.45 5.27
C GLY A 93 26.53 17.20 6.14
N SER A 94 26.58 17.38 7.46
CA SER A 94 26.38 16.31 8.43
C SER A 94 25.38 16.68 9.53
N GLY A 95 24.95 17.94 9.60
CA GLY A 95 23.88 18.35 10.50
C GLY A 95 22.51 17.92 9.96
N GLU A 96 21.55 17.73 10.86
CA GLU A 96 20.15 17.48 10.52
C GLU A 96 19.62 18.57 9.58
N GLY A 97 19.04 18.17 8.44
CA GLY A 97 18.51 19.08 7.42
C GLY A 97 19.57 19.81 6.59
N GLU A 98 20.86 19.60 6.84
CA GLU A 98 21.91 20.03 5.91
C GLU A 98 21.97 19.08 4.70
N SER A 99 22.37 19.61 3.54
CA SER A 99 22.58 18.77 2.35
C SER A 99 23.86 17.94 2.49
N GLY A 100 23.76 16.62 2.42
CA GLY A 100 24.91 15.71 2.42
C GLY A 100 25.64 15.60 1.08
N GLY A 101 25.06 16.16 0.01
CA GLY A 101 25.59 16.15 -1.35
C GLY A 101 24.72 15.35 -2.31
N GLY A 102 24.60 15.81 -3.55
CA GLY A 102 23.81 15.11 -4.57
C GLY A 102 23.50 15.95 -5.81
N THR A 103 22.51 15.50 -6.57
CA THR A 103 22.04 16.19 -7.77
C THR A 103 20.53 16.19 -7.89
N ALA A 104 19.98 17.18 -8.59
CA ALA A 104 18.60 17.14 -9.07
C ALA A 104 18.53 17.48 -10.56
N ALA A 105 17.57 16.90 -11.26
CA ALA A 105 17.31 17.21 -12.67
C ALA A 105 15.80 17.20 -12.98
N VAL A 106 15.37 18.13 -13.81
CA VAL A 106 14.02 18.19 -14.40
C VAL A 106 14.13 17.75 -15.86
N THR A 107 13.39 16.71 -16.23
CA THR A 107 13.43 16.11 -17.57
C THR A 107 12.04 16.12 -18.19
N GLY A 108 11.95 16.58 -19.43
CA GLY A 108 10.74 16.55 -20.25
C GLY A 108 10.33 15.14 -20.68
N PRO A 109 9.15 15.00 -21.30
CA PRO A 109 8.61 13.70 -21.70
C PRO A 109 9.40 12.99 -22.80
N ASP A 110 10.17 13.74 -23.59
CA ASP A 110 11.07 13.26 -24.64
C ASP A 110 12.47 12.87 -24.14
N GLY A 111 12.75 13.09 -22.84
CA GLY A 111 14.07 12.87 -22.24
C GLY A 111 14.98 14.11 -22.25
N THR A 112 14.51 15.25 -22.76
CA THR A 112 15.28 16.50 -22.73
C THR A 112 15.43 16.99 -21.29
N VAL A 113 16.66 17.27 -20.86
CA VAL A 113 16.94 17.89 -19.55
C VAL A 113 16.64 19.38 -19.64
N LEU A 114 15.65 19.84 -18.85
CA LEU A 114 15.19 21.22 -18.80
C LEU A 114 15.94 22.05 -17.75
N ASP A 115 16.33 21.40 -16.67
CA ASP A 115 17.17 21.96 -15.61
C ASP A 115 17.96 20.84 -14.93
N ALA A 116 19.16 21.15 -14.45
CA ALA A 116 19.98 20.24 -13.67
C ALA A 116 20.90 21.02 -12.73
N GLN A 117 20.98 20.58 -11.48
CA GLN A 117 21.74 21.22 -10.43
C GLN A 117 22.53 20.19 -9.62
N VAL A 118 23.77 20.55 -9.32
CA VAL A 118 24.60 19.84 -8.34
C VAL A 118 24.48 20.56 -7.01
N PHE A 119 24.26 19.81 -5.93
CA PHE A 119 24.25 20.32 -4.57
C PHE A 119 25.50 19.78 -3.87
N PRO A 120 26.57 20.58 -3.75
CA PRO A 120 27.72 20.18 -2.94
C PRO A 120 27.29 19.90 -1.50
N ARG A 121 28.03 19.03 -0.81
CA ARG A 121 27.87 18.83 0.63
C ARG A 121 27.91 20.18 1.37
N GLY A 122 26.89 20.44 2.18
CA GLY A 122 26.72 21.70 2.92
C GLY A 122 26.17 22.86 2.10
N ALA A 123 25.63 22.62 0.90
CA ALA A 123 25.10 23.66 0.03
C ALA A 123 24.09 24.58 0.75
N PRO A 124 24.17 25.91 0.56
CA PRO A 124 23.23 26.86 1.18
C PRO A 124 21.87 26.87 0.45
N PRO A 125 20.80 27.39 1.07
CA PRO A 125 19.46 27.49 0.47
C PRO A 125 19.39 28.30 -0.82
N SER A 126 20.39 29.15 -1.08
CA SER A 126 20.51 29.88 -2.35
C SER A 126 20.89 29.00 -3.54
N THR A 127 21.25 27.73 -3.30
CA THR A 127 21.50 26.74 -4.35
C THR A 127 20.18 26.09 -4.67
N THR A 128 19.61 26.37 -5.84
CA THR A 128 18.25 25.95 -6.19
C THR A 128 18.24 25.16 -7.49
N ALA A 129 17.32 24.22 -7.63
CA ALA A 129 16.95 23.59 -8.90
C ALA A 129 15.44 23.75 -9.15
N GLY A 130 15.05 23.71 -10.42
CA GLY A 130 13.68 23.86 -10.85
C GLY A 130 13.39 25.21 -11.50
N GLY A 131 12.12 25.59 -11.47
CA GLY A 131 11.58 26.73 -12.20
C GLY A 131 10.14 26.49 -12.64
N SER A 132 9.73 27.22 -13.67
CA SER A 132 8.43 27.12 -14.31
C SER A 132 8.62 26.68 -15.76
N PHE A 133 8.09 25.51 -16.10
CA PHE A 133 8.29 24.89 -17.41
C PHE A 133 6.94 24.71 -18.10
N VAL A 134 6.71 25.44 -19.19
CA VAL A 134 5.53 25.27 -20.04
C VAL A 134 5.71 24.00 -20.86
N ALA A 135 4.73 23.10 -20.84
CA ALA A 135 4.79 21.86 -21.58
C ALA A 135 4.56 22.09 -23.09
N ASP A 136 5.58 21.86 -23.91
CA ASP A 136 5.43 21.92 -25.37
C ASP A 136 4.65 20.73 -25.95
N ALA A 137 4.59 19.62 -25.20
CA ALA A 137 3.85 18.41 -25.55
C ALA A 137 3.22 17.76 -24.33
N THR A 138 2.10 17.07 -24.54
CA THR A 138 1.46 16.26 -23.50
C THR A 138 2.34 15.06 -23.15
N GLY A 139 2.62 14.86 -21.86
CA GLY A 139 3.46 13.74 -21.43
C GLY A 139 3.80 13.74 -19.94
N VAL A 140 4.71 12.85 -19.56
CA VAL A 140 5.20 12.72 -18.18
C VAL A 140 6.55 13.40 -18.05
N PHE A 141 6.61 14.44 -17.23
CA PHE A 141 7.83 15.09 -16.79
C PHE A 141 8.37 14.35 -15.57
N ARG A 142 9.70 14.36 -15.39
CA ARG A 142 10.38 13.68 -14.28
C ARG A 142 11.30 14.65 -13.55
N VAL A 143 11.21 14.65 -12.23
CA VAL A 143 12.13 15.33 -11.32
C VAL A 143 12.89 14.25 -10.57
N SER A 144 14.16 14.05 -10.90
CA SER A 144 15.03 13.07 -10.24
C SER A 144 15.90 13.77 -9.20
N VAL A 145 15.96 13.23 -7.99
CA VAL A 145 16.87 13.65 -6.92
C VAL A 145 17.77 12.46 -6.58
N THR A 146 19.08 12.67 -6.62
CA THR A 146 20.09 11.63 -6.39
C THR A 146 20.99 12.01 -5.23
N ASP A 147 21.27 11.06 -4.35
CA ASP A 147 22.25 11.20 -3.27
C ASP A 147 23.65 10.82 -3.78
N ASP A 148 24.67 11.61 -3.46
CA ASP A 148 26.07 11.20 -3.72
C ASP A 148 26.50 10.06 -2.77
N ASP A 149 25.99 10.08 -1.55
CA ASP A 149 26.16 9.07 -0.51
C ASP A 149 24.82 8.87 0.20
N VAL A 150 24.27 7.66 0.15
CA VAL A 150 22.97 7.34 0.78
C VAL A 150 23.02 7.44 2.32
N ALA A 151 24.20 7.43 2.94
CA ALA A 151 24.36 7.68 4.37
C ALA A 151 24.37 9.17 4.73
N ALA A 152 24.48 10.06 3.73
CA ALA A 152 24.44 11.50 3.88
C ALA A 152 23.57 12.10 2.75
N PRO A 153 22.24 11.98 2.85
CA PRO A 153 21.32 12.34 1.76
C PRO A 153 21.37 13.84 1.42
N VAL A 154 20.99 14.18 0.18
CA VAL A 154 21.03 15.56 -0.32
C VAL A 154 20.04 16.51 0.37
N ASN A 155 18.97 15.98 0.97
CA ASN A 155 17.99 16.70 1.82
C ASN A 155 17.53 18.06 1.28
N LEU A 156 16.52 18.05 0.41
CA LEU A 156 16.00 19.23 -0.25
C LEU A 156 14.60 19.59 0.26
N VAL A 157 14.38 20.84 0.63
CA VAL A 157 13.03 21.43 0.64
C VAL A 157 12.51 21.33 -0.79
N TRP A 158 11.25 20.90 -0.92
CA TRP A 158 10.70 20.58 -2.23
C TRP A 158 9.25 21.00 -2.38
N SER A 159 8.92 21.52 -3.56
CA SER A 159 7.57 21.76 -4.05
C SER A 159 7.51 21.42 -5.54
N ILE A 160 6.64 20.48 -5.91
CA ILE A 160 6.45 20.02 -7.28
C ILE A 160 4.94 20.04 -7.57
N GLY A 161 4.52 20.86 -8.51
CA GLY A 161 3.11 21.08 -8.83
C GLY A 161 2.85 21.21 -10.33
N VAL A 162 1.58 21.13 -10.70
CA VAL A 162 1.10 21.38 -12.06
C VAL A 162 0.05 22.48 -12.01
N SER A 163 0.11 23.43 -12.95
CA SER A 163 -0.96 24.39 -13.18
C SER A 163 -1.43 24.43 -14.62
N SER A 164 -2.65 24.88 -14.83
CA SER A 164 -3.17 25.21 -16.16
C SER A 164 -2.39 26.38 -16.78
N ALA A 165 -2.60 26.60 -18.09
CA ALA A 165 -2.07 27.77 -18.80
C ALA A 165 -2.54 29.11 -18.20
N ALA A 166 -3.67 29.11 -17.47
CA ALA A 166 -4.21 30.28 -16.78
C ALA A 166 -3.63 30.46 -15.37
N GLY A 167 -2.74 29.57 -14.92
CA GLY A 167 -2.13 29.60 -13.59
C GLY A 167 -2.94 28.92 -12.48
N GLU A 168 -4.01 28.19 -12.81
CA GLU A 168 -4.81 27.45 -11.82
C GLU A 168 -4.13 26.13 -11.47
N ALA A 169 -3.86 25.88 -10.19
CA ALA A 169 -3.24 24.63 -9.75
C ALA A 169 -4.14 23.41 -10.02
N ILE A 170 -3.53 22.29 -10.45
CA ILE A 170 -4.22 21.04 -10.82
C ILE A 170 -3.75 19.92 -9.87
N ALA A 171 -4.65 19.48 -8.98
CA ALA A 171 -4.40 18.36 -8.07
C ALA A 171 -4.31 17.02 -8.80
N GLY A 172 -3.70 16.03 -8.14
CA GLY A 172 -3.75 14.64 -8.56
C GLY A 172 -2.90 14.32 -9.80
N ARG A 173 -1.95 15.20 -10.14
CA ARG A 173 -1.03 15.07 -11.29
C ARG A 173 0.37 14.63 -10.95
N VAL A 174 0.74 14.66 -9.67
CA VAL A 174 2.10 14.44 -9.17
C VAL A 174 2.13 13.15 -8.35
N TRP A 175 3.09 12.27 -8.66
CA TRP A 175 3.28 11.00 -7.96
C TRP A 175 4.74 10.56 -7.94
N SER A 176 5.08 9.63 -7.07
CA SER A 176 6.29 8.81 -7.16
C SER A 176 5.92 7.33 -7.02
N THR A 177 6.79 6.41 -7.42
CA THR A 177 6.66 4.99 -7.02
C THR A 177 7.35 4.69 -5.68
N SER A 178 8.24 5.59 -5.26
CA SER A 178 8.95 5.52 -3.99
C SER A 178 9.43 6.93 -3.60
N TYR A 179 9.17 7.35 -2.36
CA TYR A 179 9.62 8.64 -1.85
C TYR A 179 10.74 8.43 -0.83
N GLY A 180 11.96 8.86 -1.14
CA GLY A 180 13.00 9.09 -0.14
C GLY A 180 12.74 10.39 0.60
N ILE A 181 12.42 10.33 1.89
CA ILE A 181 12.09 11.50 2.70
C ILE A 181 12.78 11.53 4.06
N GLN A 182 13.09 12.75 4.49
CA GLN A 182 13.48 13.06 5.85
C GLN A 182 12.42 13.98 6.48
N SER A 183 11.81 13.56 7.57
CA SER A 183 11.00 14.44 8.41
C SER A 183 11.87 15.55 8.98
N GLY A 184 11.32 16.74 9.12
CA GLY A 184 12.04 17.85 9.72
C GLY A 184 12.40 19.00 8.80
N ALA A 185 11.52 19.40 7.89
CA ALA A 185 11.74 20.54 7.00
C ALA A 185 11.66 21.92 7.69
N ARG A 186 12.33 22.10 8.83
CA ARG A 186 12.52 23.39 9.53
C ARG A 186 13.91 23.45 10.13
N GLU A 187 14.51 24.64 10.14
CA GLU A 187 15.89 24.82 10.60
C GLU A 187 16.14 24.35 12.04
N SER A 188 15.11 24.45 12.89
CA SER A 188 15.12 24.02 14.29
C SER A 188 13.71 23.68 14.79
N TYR A 189 13.64 22.79 15.77
CA TYR A 189 12.42 22.45 16.49
C TYR A 189 12.59 22.70 17.99
N PRO A 190 11.57 23.24 18.68
CA PRO A 190 11.61 23.35 20.14
C PRO A 190 11.71 21.99 20.83
N ARG A 191 11.12 20.95 20.24
CA ARG A 191 11.16 19.57 20.72
C ARG A 191 11.23 18.58 19.57
N ALA A 192 11.82 17.40 19.80
CA ALA A 192 12.01 16.39 18.75
C ALA A 192 10.67 15.91 18.15
N GLU A 193 9.60 15.83 18.95
CA GLU A 193 8.28 15.43 18.47
C GLU A 193 7.67 16.40 17.46
N ASP A 194 8.10 17.66 17.43
CA ASP A 194 7.60 18.66 16.48
C ASP A 194 8.10 18.39 15.04
N ARG A 195 9.03 17.44 14.88
CA ARG A 195 9.51 16.93 13.58
C ARG A 195 8.49 16.04 12.87
N ARG A 196 7.58 15.43 13.64
CA ARG A 196 6.57 14.50 13.12
C ARG A 196 5.61 15.21 12.15
N SER A 197 5.11 14.46 11.18
CA SER A 197 4.13 14.95 10.21
C SER A 197 2.98 13.98 10.04
N THR A 198 1.81 14.51 9.70
CA THR A 198 0.66 13.71 9.28
C THR A 198 0.33 14.04 7.84
N PHE A 199 0.36 13.05 6.97
CA PHE A 199 0.05 13.22 5.55
C PHE A 199 -0.61 11.99 4.97
N THR A 200 -1.28 12.18 3.84
CA THR A 200 -1.95 11.10 3.10
C THR A 200 -1.33 10.95 1.71
N LEU A 201 -1.09 9.71 1.31
CA LEU A 201 -0.70 9.33 -0.04
C LEU A 201 -1.82 8.50 -0.67
N HIS A 202 -2.05 8.70 -1.96
CA HIS A 202 -3.08 7.98 -2.72
C HIS A 202 -2.40 7.00 -3.67
N ALA A 203 -2.47 5.70 -3.38
CA ALA A 203 -1.88 4.69 -4.24
C ALA A 203 -2.80 4.31 -5.40
N VAL A 204 -2.20 4.07 -6.57
CA VAL A 204 -2.84 3.42 -7.72
C VAL A 204 -2.00 2.23 -8.17
N THR A 205 -2.63 1.06 -8.16
CA THR A 205 -2.03 -0.19 -8.65
C THR A 205 -2.07 -0.28 -10.18
N GLU A 206 -1.34 -1.24 -10.76
CA GLU A 206 -1.38 -1.48 -12.22
C GLU A 206 -2.75 -1.95 -12.72
N THR A 207 -3.59 -2.49 -11.84
CA THR A 207 -4.96 -2.95 -12.13
C THR A 207 -6.02 -1.88 -11.88
N GLY A 208 -5.60 -0.69 -11.42
CA GLY A 208 -6.49 0.44 -11.13
C GLY A 208 -7.14 0.41 -9.75
N ALA A 209 -6.80 -0.56 -8.89
CA ALA A 209 -7.19 -0.50 -7.48
C ALA A 209 -6.53 0.70 -6.79
N ARG A 210 -7.27 1.32 -5.88
CA ARG A 210 -6.94 2.58 -5.22
C ARG A 210 -6.94 2.44 -3.71
N TYR A 211 -5.93 3.01 -3.08
CA TYR A 211 -5.76 2.99 -1.63
C TYR A 211 -5.42 4.40 -1.14
N ASP A 212 -6.08 4.83 -0.06
CA ASP A 212 -5.71 6.04 0.66
C ASP A 212 -4.92 5.62 1.89
N MET A 213 -3.70 6.13 2.05
CA MET A 213 -2.81 5.80 3.15
C MET A 213 -2.46 7.04 3.94
N THR A 214 -2.91 7.10 5.19
CA THR A 214 -2.55 8.17 6.11
C THR A 214 -1.47 7.67 7.07
N LEU A 215 -0.34 8.37 7.06
CA LEU A 215 0.72 8.27 8.05
C LEU A 215 0.45 9.34 9.11
N ARG A 216 0.24 8.94 10.37
CA ARG A 216 -0.07 9.88 11.46
C ARG A 216 1.10 10.01 12.41
N ASP A 217 1.49 11.24 12.67
CA ASP A 217 2.64 11.61 13.50
C ASP A 217 3.88 10.79 13.12
N TYR A 218 4.15 10.73 11.81
CA TYR A 218 5.24 9.99 11.21
C TYR A 218 6.54 10.79 11.27
N ASP A 219 7.60 10.10 11.67
CA ASP A 219 8.96 10.61 11.71
C ASP A 219 9.88 9.60 11.03
N GLY A 220 10.46 9.98 9.90
CA GLY A 220 11.44 9.17 9.18
C GLY A 220 12.73 9.96 8.98
N VAL A 221 13.87 9.35 9.24
CA VAL A 221 15.20 9.94 8.97
C VAL A 221 15.83 9.10 7.87
N ALA A 222 16.20 9.74 6.76
CA ALA A 222 16.64 9.02 5.55
C ALA A 222 15.65 7.93 5.05
N SER A 223 14.38 8.07 5.40
CA SER A 223 13.36 7.04 5.23
C SER A 223 12.91 6.89 3.79
N THR A 224 12.32 5.74 3.47
CA THR A 224 11.71 5.51 2.16
C THR A 224 10.30 4.97 2.29
N LEU A 225 9.35 5.64 1.62
CA LEU A 225 7.95 5.23 1.52
C LEU A 225 7.69 4.63 0.16
N GLN A 226 7.26 3.37 0.12
CA GLN A 226 6.97 2.67 -1.13
C GLN A 226 5.76 1.74 -1.00
N ALA A 227 5.11 1.47 -2.13
CA ALA A 227 4.07 0.46 -2.19
C ALA A 227 4.25 -0.49 -3.38
N THR A 228 4.14 -1.79 -3.11
CA THR A 228 4.33 -2.86 -4.09
C THR A 228 3.34 -4.01 -3.88
N ASN A 229 3.31 -4.97 -4.80
CA ASN A 229 2.58 -6.23 -4.62
C ASN A 229 3.35 -7.27 -3.78
N LYS A 230 4.57 -6.98 -3.31
CA LYS A 230 5.42 -7.96 -2.61
C LYS A 230 5.84 -7.53 -1.20
N GLY A 231 5.92 -6.23 -0.92
CA GLY A 231 6.50 -5.72 0.32
C GLY A 231 7.93 -6.20 0.49
N ASN A 232 8.26 -6.70 1.67
CA ASN A 232 9.55 -7.34 1.95
C ASN A 232 9.59 -8.74 1.30
N VAL A 233 10.73 -9.13 0.74
CA VAL A 233 10.95 -10.48 0.19
C VAL A 233 12.20 -11.09 0.78
N ARG A 234 12.29 -12.41 0.86
CA ARG A 234 13.51 -13.10 1.29
C ARG A 234 14.55 -13.09 0.17
N VAL A 235 15.83 -12.94 0.48
CA VAL A 235 16.92 -13.06 -0.49
C VAL A 235 16.82 -14.41 -1.23
N GLY A 236 16.81 -14.37 -2.55
CA GLY A 236 16.67 -15.55 -3.41
C GLY A 236 15.22 -16.02 -3.60
N SER A 237 14.23 -15.31 -3.07
CA SER A 237 12.80 -15.56 -3.31
C SER A 237 12.14 -14.36 -3.99
N SER A 238 11.06 -14.63 -4.72
CA SER A 238 10.16 -13.60 -5.29
C SER A 238 8.81 -13.55 -4.57
N ASP A 239 8.69 -14.28 -3.46
CA ASP A 239 7.46 -14.33 -2.67
C ASP A 239 7.44 -13.22 -1.62
N PRO A 240 6.28 -12.58 -1.42
CA PRO A 240 6.08 -11.68 -0.29
C PRO A 240 6.37 -12.43 1.02
N SER A 241 7.18 -11.85 1.90
CA SER A 241 7.47 -12.45 3.20
C SER A 241 6.27 -12.33 4.15
N TYR A 242 5.44 -11.30 3.97
CA TYR A 242 4.40 -10.87 4.91
C TYR A 242 4.92 -10.47 6.30
N LEU A 243 6.23 -10.26 6.43
CA LEU A 243 6.88 -9.91 7.67
C LEU A 243 7.32 -8.45 7.63
N SER A 244 7.20 -7.77 8.76
CA SER A 244 8.06 -6.65 9.09
C SER A 244 9.47 -7.18 9.34
N VAL A 245 10.47 -6.53 8.74
CA VAL A 245 11.87 -7.00 8.82
C VAL A 245 12.77 -5.89 9.38
N PRO A 246 13.79 -6.23 10.17
CA PRO A 246 14.88 -5.29 10.45
C PRO A 246 15.56 -4.83 9.16
N MET A 247 16.18 -3.66 9.20
CA MET A 247 17.05 -3.23 8.09
C MET A 247 18.17 -4.25 7.82
N PRO A 248 18.60 -4.44 6.56
CA PRO A 248 19.66 -5.41 6.23
C PRO A 248 20.97 -5.24 6.99
N GLN A 249 21.30 -4.01 7.39
CA GLN A 249 22.51 -3.65 8.13
C GLN A 249 22.28 -3.61 9.66
N SER A 250 21.03 -3.75 10.12
CA SER A 250 20.70 -3.75 11.55
C SER A 250 21.21 -5.03 12.22
N ILE A 251 21.72 -4.91 13.45
CA ILE A 251 22.11 -6.06 14.30
C ILE A 251 20.91 -6.70 15.02
N GLU A 252 19.74 -6.08 14.93
CA GLU A 252 18.52 -6.54 15.62
C GLU A 252 18.08 -7.92 15.16
N ALA A 253 17.43 -8.64 16.08
CA ALA A 253 17.06 -10.04 15.88
C ALA A 253 18.23 -10.88 15.33
N GLY A 254 19.45 -10.61 15.82
CA GLY A 254 20.66 -11.30 15.41
C GLY A 254 21.11 -11.01 13.98
N GLY A 255 20.73 -9.86 13.42
CA GLY A 255 21.09 -9.48 12.04
C GLY A 255 20.25 -10.17 10.97
N VAL A 256 19.08 -10.70 11.32
CA VAL A 256 18.21 -11.45 10.38
C VAL A 256 17.74 -10.59 9.20
N GLY A 257 17.74 -9.26 9.33
CA GLY A 257 17.40 -8.31 8.26
C GLY A 257 18.22 -8.55 6.98
N ALA A 258 19.49 -9.00 7.10
CA ALA A 258 20.35 -9.30 5.96
C ALA A 258 19.82 -10.42 5.04
N GLN A 259 18.83 -11.20 5.50
CA GLN A 259 18.16 -12.24 4.72
C GLN A 259 16.97 -11.72 3.91
N TYR A 260 16.66 -10.43 3.98
CA TYR A 260 15.52 -9.82 3.31
C TYR A 260 15.93 -8.66 2.41
N LEU A 261 15.08 -8.39 1.43
CA LEU A 261 15.19 -7.29 0.48
C LEU A 261 13.91 -6.45 0.57
N GLN A 262 14.05 -5.13 0.39
CA GLN A 262 12.95 -4.17 0.29
C GLN A 262 12.88 -3.64 -1.14
N PRO A 263 12.39 -4.43 -2.11
CA PRO A 263 12.51 -4.11 -3.52
C PRO A 263 11.71 -2.84 -3.87
N SER A 264 12.43 -1.82 -4.33
CA SER A 264 11.89 -0.56 -4.87
C SER A 264 11.77 -0.56 -6.39
N GLY A 265 12.34 -1.57 -7.06
CA GLY A 265 12.37 -1.72 -8.51
C GLY A 265 12.35 -3.19 -8.93
N ARG A 266 12.01 -3.44 -10.20
CA ARG A 266 11.68 -4.79 -10.73
C ARG A 266 12.86 -5.75 -10.87
N THR A 267 14.08 -5.30 -10.60
CA THR A 267 15.29 -6.12 -10.79
C THR A 267 15.40 -7.15 -9.67
N GLY A 268 15.53 -8.43 -10.03
CA GLY A 268 15.84 -9.51 -9.08
C GLY A 268 14.63 -10.07 -8.30
N VAL A 269 13.41 -9.56 -8.52
CA VAL A 269 12.17 -10.07 -7.90
C VAL A 269 11.13 -10.30 -8.99
N GLU A 270 10.82 -11.55 -9.28
CA GLU A 270 9.88 -11.94 -10.31
C GLU A 270 8.45 -11.47 -9.98
N GLY A 271 7.77 -10.92 -10.98
CA GLY A 271 6.39 -10.45 -10.84
C GLY A 271 6.24 -9.24 -9.92
N LEU A 272 7.32 -8.52 -9.57
CA LEU A 272 7.23 -7.29 -8.78
C LEU A 272 6.53 -6.19 -9.58
N GLN A 273 5.53 -5.59 -8.95
CA GLN A 273 4.82 -4.40 -9.38
C GLN A 273 5.05 -3.29 -8.36
N THR A 274 5.35 -2.09 -8.85
CA THR A 274 5.45 -0.88 -8.02
C THR A 274 4.24 0.00 -8.29
N TYR A 275 3.72 0.62 -7.25
CA TYR A 275 2.48 1.39 -7.32
C TYR A 275 2.75 2.88 -7.28
N LYS A 276 1.91 3.65 -7.96
CA LYS A 276 2.05 5.11 -8.01
C LYS A 276 1.43 5.70 -6.76
N LEU A 277 2.21 6.49 -6.02
CA LEU A 277 1.85 7.18 -4.80
C LEU A 277 1.65 8.66 -5.12
N PHE A 278 0.40 9.11 -5.18
CA PHE A 278 0.05 10.50 -5.47
C PHE A 278 -0.07 11.33 -4.19
N LEU A 279 0.22 12.63 -4.29
CA LEU A 279 0.03 13.61 -3.21
C LEU A 279 -1.45 13.97 -2.97
N ASP A 280 -2.28 13.80 -4.00
CA ASP A 280 -3.72 14.06 -4.01
C ASP A 280 -4.44 12.90 -4.71
N PRO A 281 -5.78 12.75 -4.57
CA PRO A 281 -6.52 11.78 -5.34
C PRO A 281 -6.22 11.93 -6.85
N PRO A 282 -5.91 10.84 -7.58
CA PRO A 282 -5.50 10.91 -8.98
C PRO A 282 -6.53 11.64 -9.84
N ALA A 283 -6.07 12.60 -10.65
CA ALA A 283 -6.95 13.41 -11.48
C ALA A 283 -7.74 12.54 -12.48
N ALA A 284 -9.02 12.86 -12.68
CA ALA A 284 -9.95 12.04 -13.47
C ALA A 284 -9.59 11.94 -14.96
N ASP A 285 -8.76 12.86 -15.45
CA ASP A 285 -8.36 12.98 -16.85
C ASP A 285 -6.91 12.53 -17.10
N LEU A 286 -6.29 11.86 -16.13
CA LEU A 286 -5.07 11.10 -16.37
C LEU A 286 -5.31 9.97 -17.39
N PRO A 287 -4.32 9.65 -18.24
CA PRO A 287 -4.42 8.50 -19.13
C PRO A 287 -4.43 7.19 -18.35
N ALA A 288 -5.04 6.15 -18.93
CA ALA A 288 -5.12 4.82 -18.31
C ALA A 288 -3.75 4.16 -18.07
N SER A 289 -2.69 4.56 -18.80
CA SER A 289 -1.31 4.11 -18.53
C SER A 289 -0.76 4.63 -17.19
N ILE A 290 -1.33 5.71 -16.66
CA ILE A 290 -0.95 6.29 -15.37
C ILE A 290 -1.91 5.85 -14.28
N ALA A 291 -3.20 6.11 -14.45
CA ALA A 291 -4.23 5.75 -13.48
C ALA A 291 -5.36 4.97 -14.17
N PRO A 292 -5.17 3.65 -14.40
CA PRO A 292 -6.19 2.84 -15.06
C PRO A 292 -7.48 2.76 -14.23
N ALA A 293 -8.59 2.51 -14.91
CA ALA A 293 -9.82 2.12 -14.23
C ALA A 293 -9.64 0.74 -13.59
N TYR A 294 -10.31 0.52 -12.45
CA TYR A 294 -10.23 -0.76 -11.76
C TYR A 294 -10.72 -1.92 -12.64
N ALA A 295 -9.88 -2.94 -12.79
CA ALA A 295 -10.23 -4.19 -13.46
C ALA A 295 -10.34 -5.32 -12.42
N ALA A 296 -11.54 -5.89 -12.28
CA ALA A 296 -11.76 -6.97 -11.34
C ALA A 296 -10.99 -8.25 -11.75
N PRO A 297 -10.51 -9.05 -10.78
CA PRO A 297 -9.90 -10.35 -11.04
C PRO A 297 -10.85 -11.28 -11.82
N THR A 298 -10.33 -11.95 -12.86
CA THR A 298 -11.09 -12.92 -13.65
C THR A 298 -10.26 -14.17 -13.92
N ILE A 299 -10.92 -15.34 -13.81
CA ILE A 299 -10.44 -16.62 -14.30
C ILE A 299 -11.36 -17.07 -15.43
N ALA A 300 -10.78 -17.43 -16.57
CA ALA A 300 -11.49 -18.02 -17.71
C ALA A 300 -10.89 -19.39 -18.09
N ASP A 301 -11.59 -20.10 -18.97
CA ASP A 301 -11.10 -21.32 -19.63
C ASP A 301 -10.57 -22.41 -18.68
N LEU A 302 -11.20 -22.54 -17.51
CA LEU A 302 -10.92 -23.59 -16.55
C LEU A 302 -11.17 -24.98 -17.16
N ALA A 303 -10.12 -25.78 -17.25
CA ALA A 303 -10.16 -27.12 -17.80
C ALA A 303 -9.23 -28.04 -17.01
N TYR A 304 -9.68 -29.26 -16.74
CA TYR A 304 -8.87 -30.28 -16.09
C TYR A 304 -8.54 -31.40 -17.07
N ARG A 305 -7.27 -31.83 -17.08
CA ARG A 305 -6.80 -32.94 -17.90
C ARG A 305 -6.01 -33.93 -17.05
N ARG A 306 -6.48 -35.18 -17.02
CA ARG A 306 -5.72 -36.31 -16.45
C ARG A 306 -4.43 -36.56 -17.23
N SER A 307 -3.35 -36.89 -16.52
CA SER A 307 -2.07 -37.32 -17.09
C SER A 307 -2.12 -38.75 -17.65
N GLY A 308 -3.07 -39.58 -17.20
CA GLY A 308 -3.28 -40.94 -17.67
C GLY A 308 -4.63 -41.52 -17.21
N SER A 309 -4.97 -42.74 -17.63
CA SER A 309 -6.27 -43.37 -17.32
C SER A 309 -6.33 -44.06 -15.95
N GLY A 310 -5.18 -44.36 -15.33
CA GLY A 310 -5.09 -45.13 -14.09
C GLY A 310 -5.18 -44.31 -12.80
N SER A 311 -5.29 -42.98 -12.88
CA SER A 311 -5.33 -42.09 -11.72
C SER A 311 -6.02 -40.78 -12.05
N ASN A 312 -6.48 -40.06 -11.03
CA ASN A 312 -6.88 -38.65 -11.13
C ASN A 312 -5.68 -37.67 -11.08
N ALA A 313 -4.44 -38.14 -11.23
CA ALA A 313 -3.30 -37.24 -11.43
C ALA A 313 -3.47 -36.45 -12.74
N GLY A 314 -3.18 -35.15 -12.73
CA GLY A 314 -3.42 -34.30 -13.88
C GLY A 314 -3.03 -32.85 -13.65
N SER A 315 -3.49 -31.99 -14.55
CA SER A 315 -3.33 -30.54 -14.42
C SER A 315 -4.67 -29.84 -14.64
N LEU A 316 -4.98 -28.92 -13.73
CA LEU A 316 -6.02 -27.92 -13.91
C LEU A 316 -5.39 -26.69 -14.57
N THR A 317 -5.87 -26.32 -15.75
CA THR A 317 -5.45 -25.14 -16.49
C THR A 317 -6.53 -24.08 -16.50
N GLY A 318 -6.15 -22.83 -16.65
CA GLY A 318 -7.07 -21.71 -16.89
C GLY A 318 -6.31 -20.48 -17.39
N VAL A 319 -7.01 -19.36 -17.51
CA VAL A 319 -6.44 -18.08 -17.93
C VAL A 319 -6.79 -16.99 -16.92
N LEU A 320 -5.78 -16.30 -16.38
CA LEU A 320 -5.94 -15.06 -15.63
C LEU A 320 -6.11 -13.90 -16.61
N GLY A 321 -7.27 -13.23 -16.57
CA GLY A 321 -7.58 -12.19 -17.54
C GLY A 321 -6.95 -10.83 -17.22
N THR A 322 -6.99 -10.42 -15.95
CA THR A 322 -6.82 -9.00 -15.58
C THR A 322 -5.61 -8.71 -14.71
N GLN A 323 -5.21 -9.62 -13.83
CA GLN A 323 -4.16 -9.35 -12.85
C GLN A 323 -3.36 -10.60 -12.48
N PRO A 324 -2.08 -10.44 -12.09
CA PRO A 324 -1.34 -11.51 -11.44
C PRO A 324 -1.91 -11.81 -10.05
N GLY A 325 -1.52 -12.94 -9.47
CA GLY A 325 -1.95 -13.30 -8.12
C GLY A 325 -1.69 -14.75 -7.77
N THR A 326 -2.15 -15.15 -6.59
CA THR A 326 -2.12 -16.57 -6.18
C THR A 326 -3.43 -17.23 -6.62
N VAL A 327 -3.37 -18.19 -7.53
CA VAL A 327 -4.53 -19.01 -7.89
C VAL A 327 -4.65 -20.13 -6.86
N GLY A 328 -5.72 -20.10 -6.09
CA GLY A 328 -6.14 -21.22 -5.23
C GLY A 328 -7.04 -22.16 -6.02
N VAL A 329 -6.78 -23.46 -5.92
CA VAL A 329 -7.59 -24.52 -6.53
C VAL A 329 -8.11 -25.40 -5.40
N ASP A 330 -9.43 -25.48 -5.29
CA ASP A 330 -10.08 -26.44 -4.41
C ASP A 330 -10.59 -27.60 -5.27
N ILE A 331 -10.43 -28.81 -4.75
CA ILE A 331 -10.84 -30.06 -5.39
C ILE A 331 -11.76 -30.80 -4.43
N ASP A 332 -13.03 -30.95 -4.82
CA ASP A 332 -14.03 -31.80 -4.16
C ASP A 332 -13.72 -33.24 -4.58
N ALA A 333 -12.92 -33.92 -3.77
CA ALA A 333 -12.31 -35.19 -4.14
C ALA A 333 -13.27 -36.38 -3.96
N ASP A 334 -14.27 -36.24 -3.08
CA ASP A 334 -15.26 -37.29 -2.79
C ASP A 334 -16.65 -37.02 -3.39
N GLY A 335 -16.84 -35.85 -4.01
CA GLY A 335 -18.03 -35.49 -4.77
C GLY A 335 -19.22 -35.10 -3.89
N ASP A 336 -19.00 -34.76 -2.62
CA ASP A 336 -20.06 -34.44 -1.68
C ASP A 336 -20.63 -33.01 -1.87
N GLY A 337 -20.01 -32.22 -2.74
CA GLY A 337 -20.39 -30.84 -3.06
C GLY A 337 -19.87 -29.79 -2.08
N ARG A 338 -19.05 -30.19 -1.10
CA ARG A 338 -18.30 -29.31 -0.19
C ARG A 338 -16.84 -29.25 -0.66
N TRP A 339 -16.10 -28.34 -0.03
CA TRP A 339 -14.72 -28.01 -0.42
C TRP A 339 -13.84 -27.79 0.81
N ASP A 340 -14.28 -28.28 1.96
CA ASP A 340 -13.64 -28.10 3.26
C ASP A 340 -13.66 -29.39 4.10
N GLY A 341 -14.05 -30.51 3.48
CA GLY A 341 -14.00 -31.85 4.04
C GLY A 341 -12.57 -32.37 4.14
N GLU A 342 -12.38 -33.42 4.96
CA GLU A 342 -11.04 -34.00 5.17
C GLU A 342 -10.44 -34.67 3.91
N ARG A 343 -11.28 -34.98 2.92
CA ARG A 343 -10.86 -35.54 1.63
C ARG A 343 -10.62 -34.47 0.57
N ASP A 344 -11.04 -33.23 0.79
CA ASP A 344 -10.85 -32.16 -0.18
C ASP A 344 -9.39 -31.73 -0.25
N VAL A 345 -8.98 -31.29 -1.44
CA VAL A 345 -7.59 -30.88 -1.71
C VAL A 345 -7.56 -29.39 -1.99
N HIS A 346 -6.59 -28.71 -1.37
CA HIS A 346 -6.33 -27.30 -1.59
C HIS A 346 -4.92 -27.13 -2.15
N LEU A 347 -4.85 -26.60 -3.36
CA LEU A 347 -3.59 -26.30 -4.06
C LEU A 347 -3.51 -24.79 -4.30
N SER A 348 -2.29 -24.30 -4.49
CA SER A 348 -2.06 -22.90 -4.84
C SER A 348 -0.88 -22.76 -5.79
N GLU A 349 -0.99 -21.82 -6.73
CA GLU A 349 0.08 -21.46 -7.67
C GLU A 349 0.20 -19.94 -7.76
N ILE A 350 1.42 -19.41 -7.76
CA ILE A 350 1.66 -17.97 -7.96
C ILE A 350 1.81 -17.72 -9.46
N VAL A 351 0.93 -16.90 -10.01
CA VAL A 351 0.95 -16.53 -11.43
C VAL A 351 1.44 -15.10 -11.54
N ALA A 352 2.66 -14.93 -12.06
CA ALA A 352 3.39 -13.66 -12.07
C ALA A 352 2.82 -12.61 -13.05
N ALA A 353 2.00 -13.01 -14.01
CA ALA A 353 1.38 -12.12 -14.99
C ALA A 353 0.01 -12.64 -15.46
N PRO A 354 -0.90 -11.79 -15.95
CA PRO A 354 -2.10 -12.24 -16.66
C PRO A 354 -1.72 -13.18 -17.80
N GLY A 355 -2.51 -14.24 -18.01
CA GLY A 355 -2.20 -15.28 -18.98
C GLY A 355 -2.57 -16.69 -18.50
N PRO A 356 -2.17 -17.73 -19.26
CA PRO A 356 -2.45 -19.11 -18.90
C PRO A 356 -1.72 -19.51 -17.62
N PHE A 357 -2.39 -20.32 -16.79
CA PHE A 357 -1.79 -20.99 -15.63
C PHE A 357 -2.11 -22.48 -15.66
N ALA A 358 -1.32 -23.25 -14.91
CA ALA A 358 -1.50 -24.69 -14.73
C ALA A 358 -1.16 -25.08 -13.29
N VAL A 359 -2.07 -25.78 -12.62
CA VAL A 359 -1.87 -26.32 -11.27
C VAL A 359 -1.84 -27.83 -11.38
N ALA A 360 -0.75 -28.45 -10.94
CA ALA A 360 -0.60 -29.90 -10.95
C ALA A 360 -1.29 -30.53 -9.73
N TRP A 361 -2.02 -31.63 -9.95
CA TRP A 361 -2.59 -32.45 -8.90
C TRP A 361 -2.11 -33.89 -9.08
N ASP A 362 -1.71 -34.53 -7.98
CA ASP A 362 -1.20 -35.91 -7.95
C ASP A 362 -2.30 -36.97 -7.96
N GLY A 363 -3.57 -36.57 -7.86
CA GLY A 363 -4.72 -37.46 -7.84
C GLY A 363 -5.01 -38.08 -6.47
N LEU A 364 -4.35 -37.61 -5.41
CA LEU A 364 -4.61 -38.01 -4.03
C LEU A 364 -5.60 -37.05 -3.36
N ASP A 365 -6.38 -37.55 -2.41
CA ASP A 365 -7.31 -36.74 -1.61
C ASP A 365 -6.58 -36.08 -0.41
N GLY A 366 -7.30 -35.27 0.37
CA GLY A 366 -6.75 -34.57 1.55
C GLY A 366 -6.19 -35.47 2.66
N ARG A 367 -6.42 -36.79 2.59
CA ARG A 367 -5.86 -37.81 3.48
C ARG A 367 -4.66 -38.54 2.87
N GLY A 368 -4.35 -38.29 1.60
CA GLY A 368 -3.30 -38.97 0.85
C GLY A 368 -3.75 -40.27 0.17
N ASP A 369 -5.05 -40.58 0.20
CA ASP A 369 -5.60 -41.76 -0.47
C ASP A 369 -5.85 -41.47 -1.96
N ALA A 370 -5.67 -42.47 -2.83
CA ALA A 370 -5.96 -42.29 -4.25
C ALA A 370 -7.46 -42.04 -4.48
N VAL A 371 -7.79 -40.98 -5.22
CA VAL A 371 -9.18 -40.71 -5.60
C VAL A 371 -9.63 -41.68 -6.69
N ASP A 372 -10.78 -42.32 -6.48
CA ASP A 372 -11.35 -43.28 -7.41
C ASP A 372 -11.56 -42.65 -8.80
N THR A 373 -11.11 -43.36 -9.83
CA THR A 373 -11.24 -42.91 -11.22
C THR A 373 -12.58 -43.29 -11.85
N ALA A 374 -13.32 -44.20 -11.22
CA ALA A 374 -14.57 -44.78 -11.72
C ALA A 374 -15.84 -44.30 -10.97
N GLY A 375 -15.70 -43.80 -9.74
CA GLY A 375 -16.82 -43.70 -8.79
C GLY A 375 -17.14 -42.34 -8.18
N THR A 376 -16.38 -41.27 -8.45
CA THR A 376 -16.64 -39.94 -7.88
C THR A 376 -16.64 -38.84 -8.95
N ASP A 377 -17.66 -37.97 -8.89
CA ASP A 377 -17.70 -36.72 -9.65
C ASP A 377 -16.71 -35.74 -9.01
N VAL A 378 -15.42 -35.87 -9.32
CA VAL A 378 -14.41 -34.91 -8.89
C VAL A 378 -14.73 -33.55 -9.50
N ARG A 379 -14.90 -32.53 -8.65
CA ARG A 379 -15.15 -31.16 -9.10
C ARG A 379 -13.98 -30.27 -8.75
N PHE A 380 -13.78 -29.26 -9.58
CA PHE A 380 -12.73 -28.26 -9.41
C PHE A 380 -13.37 -26.89 -9.35
N ARG A 381 -12.84 -26.03 -8.47
CA ARG A 381 -13.02 -24.59 -8.58
C ARG A 381 -11.68 -23.93 -8.41
N ALA A 382 -11.48 -22.82 -9.10
CA ALA A 382 -10.35 -21.95 -8.87
C ALA A 382 -10.84 -20.58 -8.43
N ALA A 383 -10.08 -19.96 -7.54
CA ALA A 383 -10.27 -18.60 -7.11
C ALA A 383 -8.91 -17.89 -7.14
N ILE A 384 -8.94 -16.58 -7.38
CA ILE A 384 -7.74 -15.75 -7.24
C ILE A 384 -7.73 -15.31 -5.77
N GLY A 385 -6.79 -15.83 -5.01
CA GLY A 385 -6.51 -15.37 -3.65
C GLY A 385 -5.67 -14.10 -3.69
N ARG A 386 -5.90 -13.21 -2.71
CA ARG A 386 -5.10 -12.00 -2.49
C ARG A 386 -5.03 -11.10 -3.72
N THR A 387 -6.21 -10.77 -4.23
CA THR A 387 -6.41 -9.87 -5.36
C THR A 387 -6.00 -8.45 -4.97
N ASN A 388 -5.34 -7.73 -5.89
CA ASN A 388 -4.85 -6.36 -5.66
C ASN A 388 -3.96 -6.23 -4.42
N GLU A 389 -3.12 -7.23 -4.16
CA GLU A 389 -2.23 -7.26 -3.02
C GLU A 389 -1.41 -5.96 -2.91
N PHE A 390 -1.49 -5.35 -1.74
CA PHE A 390 -0.97 -4.02 -1.50
C PHE A 390 -0.10 -4.05 -0.26
N HIS A 391 1.20 -3.97 -0.44
CA HIS A 391 2.15 -3.84 0.65
C HIS A 391 2.64 -2.41 0.71
N PHE A 392 2.38 -1.73 1.83
CA PHE A 392 3.00 -0.45 2.12
C PHE A 392 4.18 -0.66 3.05
N THR A 393 5.37 -0.26 2.60
CA THR A 393 6.62 -0.38 3.34
C THR A 393 7.12 1.00 3.71
N ARG A 394 7.42 1.19 5.00
CA ARG A 394 7.96 2.43 5.58
C ARG A 394 9.38 2.13 6.06
N VAL A 395 10.36 2.23 5.18
CA VAL A 395 11.73 1.83 5.47
C VAL A 395 12.44 2.96 6.23
N ASP A 396 13.25 2.62 7.24
CA ASP A 396 14.00 3.60 8.04
C ASP A 396 13.10 4.57 8.81
N ALA A 397 12.01 4.05 9.38
CA ALA A 397 11.09 4.89 10.15
C ALA A 397 11.48 4.97 11.64
N GLU A 398 11.57 6.19 12.17
CA GLU A 398 12.00 6.47 13.55
C GLU A 398 10.81 6.48 14.53
N SER A 399 9.71 7.11 14.15
CA SER A 399 8.45 7.05 14.93
C SER A 399 7.20 7.06 14.03
N SER A 400 6.13 6.42 14.50
CA SER A 400 4.80 6.50 13.88
C SER A 400 3.77 6.42 15.00
N VAL A 401 3.69 7.50 15.77
CA VAL A 401 2.96 7.52 17.05
C VAL A 401 1.45 7.40 16.83
N GLY A 402 0.93 8.10 15.82
CA GLY A 402 -0.47 8.01 15.42
C GLY A 402 -0.79 6.77 14.59
N GLY A 403 0.24 6.07 14.09
CA GLY A 403 0.13 4.83 13.31
C GLY A 403 -0.23 5.06 11.85
N VAL A 404 -0.61 3.98 11.19
CA VAL A 404 -1.04 3.96 9.78
C VAL A 404 -2.53 3.65 9.66
N SER A 405 -3.18 4.37 8.75
CA SER A 405 -4.53 4.08 8.28
C SER A 405 -4.48 3.83 6.78
N ILE A 406 -5.07 2.73 6.32
CA ILE A 406 -5.14 2.39 4.90
C ILE A 406 -6.58 2.03 4.57
N VAL A 407 -7.16 2.73 3.60
CA VAL A 407 -8.52 2.46 3.12
C VAL A 407 -8.47 2.15 1.64
N ARG A 408 -8.96 0.98 1.25
CA ARG A 408 -9.17 0.63 -0.15
C ARG A 408 -10.47 1.26 -0.65
N SER A 409 -10.36 2.17 -1.63
CA SER A 409 -11.52 2.88 -2.19
C SER A 409 -12.13 2.20 -3.43
N THR A 410 -11.40 1.26 -4.06
CA THR A 410 -11.89 0.47 -5.21
C THR A 410 -11.44 -0.97 -5.10
N GLY A 411 -12.22 -1.92 -5.65
CA GLY A 411 -11.81 -3.32 -5.73
C GLY A 411 -12.45 -4.30 -4.75
N GLY A 412 -13.65 -3.98 -4.24
CA GLY A 412 -14.47 -4.95 -3.49
C GLY A 412 -13.99 -5.23 -2.07
N GLY A 413 -14.46 -6.34 -1.49
CA GLY A 413 -14.16 -6.83 -0.12
C GLY A 413 -15.12 -6.32 0.97
N GLY A 414 -15.28 -7.15 2.02
CA GLY A 414 -16.19 -6.86 3.14
C GLY A 414 -15.64 -5.85 4.15
N ASP A 415 -14.32 -5.66 4.19
CA ASP A 415 -13.65 -4.70 5.07
C ASP A 415 -12.57 -3.91 4.28
N PRO A 416 -12.86 -2.69 3.84
CA PRO A 416 -11.92 -1.87 3.08
C PRO A 416 -10.81 -1.23 3.94
N ALA A 417 -10.88 -1.32 5.27
CA ALA A 417 -9.92 -0.69 6.18
C ALA A 417 -9.08 -1.70 6.97
N ALA A 418 -9.40 -3.00 6.89
CA ALA A 418 -8.60 -4.06 7.47
C ALA A 418 -7.19 -4.11 6.86
N ILE A 419 -6.17 -4.05 7.72
CA ILE A 419 -4.79 -4.28 7.32
C ILE A 419 -4.16 -5.44 8.10
N HIS A 420 -3.09 -5.99 7.54
CA HIS A 420 -2.34 -7.09 8.14
C HIS A 420 -0.88 -6.73 8.38
N TRP A 421 -0.29 -7.24 9.46
CA TRP A 421 1.13 -7.16 9.75
C TRP A 421 1.58 -8.39 10.55
N ASP A 422 2.88 -8.66 10.52
CA ASP A 422 3.55 -9.67 11.33
C ASP A 422 4.93 -9.16 11.73
N ASP A 423 5.07 -8.78 13.00
CA ASP A 423 6.27 -8.26 13.62
C ASP A 423 7.01 -9.36 14.42
N SER A 424 6.79 -10.65 14.13
CA SER A 424 7.42 -11.75 14.87
C SER A 424 8.94 -11.72 14.82
N LEU A 425 9.53 -11.27 13.72
CA LEU A 425 10.99 -11.06 13.62
C LEU A 425 11.50 -9.92 14.51
N LEU A 426 10.60 -9.11 15.04
CA LEU A 426 10.92 -7.97 15.89
C LEU A 426 10.51 -8.23 17.33
N GLU A 427 9.86 -9.34 17.66
CA GLU A 427 9.25 -9.57 18.98
C GLU A 427 10.25 -9.42 20.14
N ASP A 428 11.44 -10.01 20.00
CA ASP A 428 12.50 -9.90 21.01
C ASP A 428 13.00 -8.45 21.15
N SER A 429 13.18 -7.76 20.02
CA SER A 429 13.60 -6.35 19.95
C SER A 429 12.46 -5.35 20.21
N ASN A 430 11.20 -5.78 20.21
CA ASN A 430 10.02 -4.94 20.45
C ASN A 430 9.94 -4.54 21.91
N SER A 431 10.49 -5.37 22.80
CA SER A 431 10.72 -5.00 24.20
C SER A 431 11.60 -3.75 24.28
N GLU A 432 12.54 -3.56 23.37
CA GLU A 432 13.40 -2.37 23.29
C GLU A 432 12.66 -1.22 22.59
N ARG A 433 12.01 -1.46 21.43
CA ARG A 433 11.44 -0.46 20.48
C ARG A 433 10.12 0.22 20.82
N TYR A 434 9.49 -0.12 21.94
CA TYR A 434 8.19 0.45 22.35
C TYR A 434 7.14 0.50 21.24
N SER A 435 6.85 -0.67 20.67
CA SER A 435 5.62 -0.81 19.91
C SER A 435 4.44 -0.65 20.88
N VAL A 436 3.64 0.40 20.68
CA VAL A 436 2.34 0.53 21.34
C VAL A 436 1.24 -0.21 20.57
N THR A 437 1.62 -0.95 19.53
CA THR A 437 0.76 -1.90 18.85
C THR A 437 0.57 -3.11 19.76
N SER A 438 -0.64 -3.30 20.27
CA SER A 438 -0.93 -4.35 21.25
C SER A 438 -0.77 -5.78 20.74
N ARG A 439 -0.49 -5.97 19.44
CA ARG A 439 -0.35 -7.29 18.80
C ARG A 439 0.91 -7.34 17.94
N VAL A 440 1.69 -8.40 18.12
CA VAL A 440 2.82 -8.77 17.25
C VAL A 440 2.32 -9.08 15.83
N SER A 441 1.11 -9.62 15.67
CA SER A 441 0.48 -9.82 14.36
C SER A 441 -1.01 -9.51 14.34
N SER A 442 -1.52 -9.09 13.18
CA SER A 442 -2.91 -8.63 13.00
C SER A 442 -3.97 -9.72 13.07
N GLY A 443 -3.59 -11.00 13.07
CA GLY A 443 -4.54 -12.12 12.93
C GLY A 443 -5.10 -12.25 11.50
N ALA A 444 -5.90 -13.32 11.29
CA ALA A 444 -6.37 -13.71 9.97
C ALA A 444 -7.41 -12.76 9.35
N GLU A 445 -8.22 -12.12 10.19
CA GLU A 445 -9.25 -11.15 9.76
C GLU A 445 -8.68 -9.74 9.55
N GLY A 446 -7.40 -9.52 9.89
CA GLY A 446 -6.79 -8.20 9.90
C GLY A 446 -7.28 -7.33 11.07
N VAL A 447 -6.89 -6.07 11.03
CA VAL A 447 -7.31 -5.06 12.01
C VAL A 447 -7.75 -3.80 11.27
N ASP A 448 -8.92 -3.27 11.61
CA ASP A 448 -9.39 -1.98 11.12
C ASP A 448 -8.38 -0.88 11.44
N SER A 449 -7.87 -0.25 10.39
CA SER A 449 -6.84 0.77 10.45
C SER A 449 -7.38 2.20 10.57
N GLY A 450 -8.70 2.42 10.60
CA GLY A 450 -9.31 3.77 10.66
C GLY A 450 -8.82 4.61 11.84
N GLY A 451 -8.55 3.96 12.98
CA GLY A 451 -7.98 4.58 14.19
C GLY A 451 -6.46 4.80 14.15
N GLY A 452 -5.76 4.36 13.10
CA GLY A 452 -4.31 4.38 13.03
C GLY A 452 -3.74 3.23 13.86
N VAL A 453 -3.21 2.20 13.21
CA VAL A 453 -2.67 0.99 13.84
C VAL A 453 -1.19 0.84 13.48
N HIS A 454 -0.52 -0.22 13.97
CA HIS A 454 0.91 -0.44 13.71
C HIS A 454 1.77 0.79 14.05
N ARG A 455 1.72 1.14 15.33
CA ARG A 455 2.33 2.32 15.97
C ARG A 455 3.64 1.96 16.67
N TRP A 456 4.60 2.86 16.63
CA TRP A 456 5.83 2.80 17.42
C TRP A 456 6.23 4.20 17.88
N ARG A 457 6.90 4.27 19.05
CA ARG A 457 7.44 5.51 19.61
C ARG A 457 8.96 5.50 19.51
N SER A 458 9.53 6.69 19.38
CA SER A 458 10.99 6.92 19.41
C SER A 458 11.61 6.62 20.78
N ASP A 459 10.83 6.85 21.83
CA ASP A 459 11.24 6.78 23.23
C ASP A 459 10.07 6.37 24.13
N ASP A 460 10.38 5.76 25.26
CA ASP A 460 9.50 5.74 26.43
C ASP A 460 10.33 6.17 27.63
N THR A 461 10.22 7.49 27.83
CA THR A 461 10.85 8.26 28.90
C THR A 461 10.37 7.80 30.27
N ASP A 462 9.15 7.26 30.37
CA ASP A 462 8.58 6.78 31.62
C ASP A 462 9.32 5.54 32.15
N GLN A 463 10.00 4.81 31.26
CA GLN A 463 10.82 3.64 31.58
C GLN A 463 12.32 3.86 31.31
N ASP A 464 12.75 5.10 31.03
CA ASP A 464 14.15 5.49 30.78
C ASP A 464 14.81 4.68 29.66
N ARG A 465 14.11 4.48 28.53
CA ARG A 465 14.69 3.83 27.34
C ARG A 465 14.46 4.68 26.08
N ALA A 466 15.48 4.75 25.23
CA ALA A 466 15.50 5.48 23.95
C ALA A 466 16.05 4.54 22.85
N PRO A 467 15.27 3.54 22.43
CA PRO A 467 15.74 2.46 21.56
C PRO A 467 16.03 2.89 20.13
N ASN A 468 15.41 3.98 19.65
CA ASN A 468 15.41 4.37 18.25
C ASN A 468 15.99 5.78 18.05
N ALA A 469 17.12 6.04 18.70
CA ALA A 469 17.80 7.33 18.63
C ALA A 469 18.77 7.40 17.45
N ASN A 470 18.29 7.19 16.22
CA ASN A 470 19.01 7.73 15.07
C ASN A 470 18.74 9.25 15.01
N ASP A 471 19.57 10.02 15.71
CA ASP A 471 19.52 11.48 15.77
C ASP A 471 20.25 12.17 14.59
N SER A 472 20.53 11.43 13.51
CA SER A 472 21.33 11.85 12.36
C SER A 472 22.83 12.14 12.66
N VAL A 473 23.28 11.98 13.91
CA VAL A 473 24.68 12.23 14.33
C VAL A 473 25.38 10.95 14.82
N HIS A 474 24.65 9.98 15.39
CA HIS A 474 25.24 8.82 16.08
C HIS A 474 25.10 7.43 15.40
N GLY A 475 24.62 7.33 14.16
CA GLY A 475 24.59 6.05 13.42
C GLY A 475 23.50 5.07 13.91
N PRO A 476 23.31 3.91 13.24
CA PRO A 476 22.02 3.24 13.17
C PRO A 476 21.75 2.43 14.44
N THR A 477 20.86 2.92 15.28
CA THR A 477 20.16 2.07 16.24
C THR A 477 18.68 2.06 15.89
N ALA A 478 18.26 0.92 15.35
CA ALA A 478 16.89 0.42 15.30
C ALA A 478 15.94 0.85 14.17
N THR A 479 16.38 0.80 12.92
CA THR A 479 15.45 1.00 11.79
C THR A 479 14.78 -0.25 11.25
N CYS A 480 13.52 -0.07 10.90
CA CYS A 480 12.57 -1.13 10.59
C CYS A 480 11.93 -0.88 9.23
N ALA A 481 11.57 -1.94 8.51
CA ALA A 481 10.73 -1.88 7.32
C ALA A 481 9.38 -2.56 7.60
N PRO A 482 8.50 -1.95 8.42
CA PRO A 482 7.15 -2.44 8.64
C PRO A 482 6.44 -2.58 7.31
N SER A 483 5.99 -3.80 7.01
CA SER A 483 5.16 -4.11 5.86
C SER A 483 3.74 -4.29 6.35
N THR A 484 2.83 -3.46 5.87
CA THR A 484 1.39 -3.69 6.07
C THR A 484 0.76 -4.16 4.77
N THR A 485 0.02 -5.26 4.82
CA THR A 485 -0.79 -5.71 3.68
C THR A 485 -2.17 -5.09 3.80
N GLY A 486 -2.63 -4.42 2.75
CA GLY A 486 -4.00 -3.89 2.67
C GLY A 486 -5.05 -5.01 2.72
N PRO A 487 -6.34 -4.65 2.73
CA PRO A 487 -7.40 -5.65 2.75
C PRO A 487 -7.22 -6.57 1.54
N THR A 488 -7.38 -7.87 1.72
CA THR A 488 -7.32 -8.85 0.62
C THR A 488 -8.66 -9.56 0.54
N GLU A 489 -9.13 -9.88 -0.66
CA GLU A 489 -10.19 -10.88 -0.77
C GLU A 489 -9.58 -12.23 -0.41
N ARG A 490 -10.00 -12.76 0.74
CA ARG A 490 -9.63 -14.10 1.16
C ARG A 490 -10.88 -14.96 1.28
N THR A 491 -10.93 -16.00 0.45
CA THR A 491 -11.81 -17.15 0.68
C THR A 491 -11.07 -18.13 1.59
N GLY A 492 -11.59 -18.33 2.81
CA GLY A 492 -11.44 -19.50 3.68
C GLY A 492 -10.09 -20.23 3.84
N ARG A 493 -9.48 -20.06 5.02
CA ARG A 493 -8.59 -21.00 5.78
C ARG A 493 -7.14 -21.28 5.32
N ARG A 494 -6.36 -21.75 6.30
CA ARG A 494 -4.88 -21.74 6.38
C ARG A 494 -4.23 -22.87 5.57
N PRO A 495 -3.01 -22.66 5.02
CA PRO A 495 -2.13 -23.78 4.70
C PRO A 495 -1.70 -24.47 6.00
N ARG A 496 -1.72 -25.81 6.02
CA ARG A 496 -1.07 -26.59 7.08
C ARG A 496 0.45 -26.40 6.97
N PRO A 497 1.20 -26.30 8.08
CA PRO A 497 2.66 -26.31 8.02
C PRO A 497 3.16 -27.63 7.42
N PRO A 498 4.31 -27.63 6.74
CA PRO A 498 4.91 -28.86 6.22
C PRO A 498 5.23 -29.79 7.39
N SER A 499 4.73 -31.02 7.32
CA SER A 499 5.19 -32.11 8.18
C SER A 499 6.65 -32.40 7.86
N VAL A 500 7.52 -32.18 8.84
CA VAL A 500 8.93 -32.61 8.80
C VAL A 500 8.96 -34.15 8.89
N PRO A 501 9.83 -34.84 8.12
CA PRO A 501 9.92 -36.30 8.08
C PRO A 501 10.25 -36.96 9.42
#